data_AF-A0A925LGH8-F1
#
_entry.id   AF-A0A925LGH8-F1
#
_cell.length_a   1.000
_cell.length_b   1.000
_cell.length_c   1.000
_cell.angle_alpha   90.00
_cell.angle_beta   90.00
_cell.angle_gamma   90.00
#
_symmetry.space_group_name_H-M   'P 1'
#
loop_
_entity.id
_entity.type
_entity.pdbx_description
1 polymer ?
#
loop_
_entity_poly.entity_id
_entity_poly.type
_entity_poly.pdbx_seq_one_letter_code
_entity_poly.pdbx_strand_id
1 'polypeptide(L)'
;QDLYIDLEKGVQLLDGDKAEQLVRYRHYQMGDLQRIEVQHQFMVALFDKVKAIDNFSQVKGLATTGYNIFKADFGLIFALDYAQYFYDLNVIDILNSKNMVTIPSYGEKIDEIWYQKWDIDEAHKIVNDLFQ
;
A
#
# COMPACT_ATOMS: atom_id res chain seq x y z
N GLN A 1 7.09 19.27 7.84
CA GLN A 1 6.72 18.52 9.05
C GLN A 1 7.89 17.60 9.38
N ASP A 2 8.49 17.78 10.55
CA ASP A 2 9.59 16.95 11.04
C ASP A 2 9.02 15.63 11.57
N LEU A 3 9.07 14.57 10.75
CA LEU A 3 8.66 13.24 11.18
C LEU A 3 9.80 12.63 12.00
N TYR A 4 9.55 12.43 13.29
CA TYR A 4 10.41 11.62 14.16
C TYR A 4 9.99 10.15 14.02
N ILE A 5 10.96 9.26 13.74
CA ILE A 5 10.69 7.82 13.59
C ILE A 5 11.31 7.09 14.78
N ASP A 6 10.46 6.47 15.58
CA ASP A 6 10.79 5.69 16.77
C ASP A 6 10.09 4.32 16.68
N LEU A 7 10.62 3.49 15.78
CA LEU A 7 10.15 2.13 15.55
C LEU A 7 11.28 1.15 15.86
N GLU A 8 11.07 0.32 16.88
CA GLU A 8 11.97 -0.79 17.18
C GLU A 8 11.70 -1.99 16.26
N LYS A 9 12.71 -2.83 16.06
CA LYS A 9 12.55 -4.10 15.33
C LYS A 9 11.69 -5.09 16.11
N GLY A 10 10.82 -5.83 15.40
CA GLY A 10 10.05 -6.93 15.98
C GLY A 10 8.57 -6.86 15.62
N VAL A 11 7.79 -7.83 16.12
CA VAL A 11 6.34 -7.84 15.94
C VAL A 11 5.73 -6.76 16.83
N GLN A 12 4.99 -5.84 16.23
CA GLN A 12 4.36 -4.72 16.93
C GLN A 12 2.92 -4.52 16.45
N LEU A 13 2.06 -4.06 17.36
CA LEU A 13 0.78 -3.48 17.01
C LEU A 13 0.99 -2.00 16.71
N LEU A 14 0.63 -1.58 15.49
CA LEU A 14 0.79 -0.21 15.04
C LEU A 14 -0.53 0.53 15.17
N ASP A 15 -0.49 1.70 15.80
CA ASP A 15 -1.54 2.71 15.70
C ASP A 15 -1.28 3.61 14.46
N GLY A 16 -2.09 4.65 14.28
CA GLY A 16 -1.95 5.55 13.12
C GLY A 16 -0.60 6.26 13.06
N ASP A 17 -0.05 6.68 14.21
CA ASP A 17 1.24 7.38 14.28
C ASP A 17 2.39 6.44 13.90
N LYS A 18 2.44 5.25 14.51
CA LYS A 18 3.45 4.25 14.21
C LYS A 18 3.33 3.69 12.78
N ALA A 19 2.11 3.56 12.27
CA ALA A 19 1.85 3.17 10.89
C ALA A 19 2.43 4.21 9.91
N GLU A 20 2.18 5.50 10.16
CA GLU A 20 2.74 6.59 9.36
C GLU A 20 4.28 6.57 9.40
N GLN A 21 4.88 6.40 10.58
CA GLN A 21 6.32 6.27 10.73
C GLN A 21 6.89 5.11 9.89
N LEU A 22 6.21 3.95 9.89
CA LEU A 22 6.65 2.76 9.16
C LEU A 22 6.65 3.01 7.65
N VAL A 23 5.53 3.50 7.10
CA VAL A 23 5.39 3.69 5.64
C VAL A 23 6.22 4.86 5.13
N ARG A 24 6.63 5.79 5.99
CA ARG A 24 7.46 6.94 5.62
C ARG A 24 8.96 6.71 5.83
N TYR A 25 9.39 5.68 6.56
CA TYR A 25 10.81 5.39 6.78
C TYR A 25 11.56 5.14 5.45
N ARG A 26 12.77 5.70 5.31
CA ARG A 26 13.56 5.67 4.07
C ARG A 26 14.99 5.19 4.21
N HIS A 27 15.51 5.07 5.44
CA HIS A 27 16.90 4.68 5.70
C HIS A 27 17.10 3.16 5.60
N TYR A 28 16.52 2.57 4.56
CA TYR A 28 16.66 1.18 4.17
C TYR A 28 17.92 1.00 3.31
N GLN A 29 18.47 -0.22 3.30
CA GLN A 29 19.67 -0.52 2.49
C GLN A 29 19.40 -0.33 0.99
N MET A 30 18.21 -0.70 0.52
CA MET A 30 17.78 -0.46 -0.87
C MET A 30 16.94 0.81 -1.04
N GLY A 31 16.99 1.71 -0.05
CA GLY A 31 16.28 3.00 -0.06
C GLY A 31 14.79 2.88 -0.38
N ASP A 32 14.35 3.66 -1.38
CA ASP A 32 12.95 3.80 -1.76
C ASP A 32 12.33 2.50 -2.28
N LEU A 33 13.09 1.61 -2.92
CA LEU A 33 12.58 0.32 -3.40
C LEU A 33 12.17 -0.60 -2.24
N GLN A 34 12.99 -0.66 -1.19
CA GLN A 34 12.63 -1.40 0.02
C GLN A 34 11.50 -0.71 0.80
N ARG A 35 11.38 0.62 0.71
CA ARG A 35 10.21 1.33 1.25
C ARG A 35 8.92 0.89 0.56
N ILE A 36 8.91 0.75 -0.77
CA ILE A 36 7.74 0.28 -1.52
C ILE A 36 7.36 -1.14 -1.08
N GLU A 37 8.33 -2.03 -0.91
CA GLU A 37 8.08 -3.39 -0.40
C GLU A 37 7.43 -3.37 0.99
N VAL A 38 7.93 -2.55 1.91
CA VAL A 38 7.32 -2.38 3.24
C VAL A 38 5.91 -1.81 3.14
N GLN A 39 5.66 -0.89 2.21
CA GLN A 39 4.33 -0.34 1.96
C GLN A 39 3.37 -1.41 1.42
N HIS A 40 3.81 -2.31 0.54
CA HIS A 40 3.01 -3.45 0.10
C HIS A 40 2.63 -4.35 1.28
N GLN A 41 3.60 -4.70 2.13
CA GLN A 41 3.36 -5.51 3.33
C GLN A 41 2.38 -4.84 4.30
N PHE A 42 2.51 -3.51 4.49
CA PHE A 42 1.59 -2.73 5.29
C PHE A 42 0.16 -2.78 4.75
N MET A 43 -0.03 -2.64 3.43
CA MET A 43 -1.36 -2.71 2.81
C MET A 43 -2.02 -4.07 3.01
N VAL A 44 -1.27 -5.17 2.88
CA VAL A 44 -1.76 -6.53 3.17
C VAL A 44 -2.19 -6.64 4.64
N ALA A 45 -1.32 -6.24 5.57
CA ALA A 45 -1.61 -6.31 7.01
C ALA A 45 -2.80 -5.43 7.43
N LEU A 46 -2.93 -4.23 6.86
CA LEU A 46 -4.05 -3.33 7.12
C LEU A 46 -5.36 -3.98 6.66
N PHE A 47 -5.37 -4.55 5.46
CA PHE A 47 -6.57 -5.16 4.91
C PHE A 47 -6.95 -6.46 5.64
N ASP A 48 -5.97 -7.29 6.04
CA ASP A 48 -6.20 -8.43 6.93
C ASP A 48 -6.85 -8.01 8.25
N LYS A 49 -6.43 -6.87 8.83
CA LYS A 49 -7.05 -6.32 10.04
C LYS A 49 -8.47 -5.83 9.82
N VAL A 50 -8.77 -5.21 8.68
CA VAL A 50 -10.14 -4.81 8.32
C VAL A 50 -11.03 -6.03 8.11
N LYS A 51 -10.53 -7.07 7.44
CA LYS A 51 -11.30 -8.30 7.17
C LYS A 51 -11.60 -9.12 8.43
N ALA A 52 -10.74 -9.02 9.45
CA ALA A 52 -10.98 -9.66 10.74
C ALA A 52 -12.13 -9.02 11.54
N ILE A 53 -12.75 -7.94 11.04
CA ILE A 53 -13.92 -7.31 11.65
C ILE A 53 -15.17 -8.06 11.18
N ASP A 54 -15.77 -8.87 12.05
CA ASP A 54 -16.95 -9.70 11.71
C ASP A 54 -18.22 -8.91 11.36
N ASN A 55 -18.25 -7.60 11.66
CA ASN A 55 -19.41 -6.75 11.46
C ASN A 55 -19.19 -5.79 10.28
N PHE A 56 -19.84 -6.07 9.16
CA PHE A 56 -19.78 -5.23 7.97
C PHE A 56 -20.22 -3.77 8.22
N SER A 57 -21.11 -3.50 9.19
CA SER A 57 -21.50 -2.13 9.53
C SER A 57 -20.32 -1.31 10.07
N GLN A 58 -19.41 -1.95 10.81
CA GLN A 58 -18.17 -1.29 11.28
C GLN A 58 -17.22 -1.04 10.11
N VAL A 59 -17.08 -2.00 9.18
CA VAL A 59 -16.29 -1.84 7.96
C VAL A 59 -16.83 -0.70 7.09
N LYS A 60 -18.15 -0.59 6.94
CA LYS A 60 -18.84 0.52 6.27
C LYS A 60 -18.51 1.87 6.92
N GLY A 61 -18.49 1.92 8.25
CA GLY A 61 -18.11 3.11 9.02
C GLY A 61 -16.65 3.52 8.76
N LEU A 62 -15.73 2.55 8.71
CA LEU A 62 -14.33 2.78 8.37
C LEU A 62 -14.18 3.29 6.93
N ALA A 63 -14.83 2.65 5.96
CA ALA A 63 -14.81 3.08 4.56
C ALA A 63 -15.35 4.50 4.38
N THR A 64 -16.43 4.86 5.08
CA THR A 64 -17.00 6.22 5.05
C THR A 64 -16.04 7.24 5.66
N THR A 65 -15.41 6.91 6.79
CA THR A 65 -14.43 7.79 7.44
C THR A 65 -13.22 7.99 6.53
N GLY A 66 -12.70 6.91 5.95
CA GLY A 66 -11.61 6.93 4.97
C GLY A 66 -11.94 7.80 3.76
N TYR A 67 -13.12 7.62 3.17
CA TYR A 67 -13.54 8.41 2.01
C TYR A 67 -13.55 9.92 2.28
N ASN A 68 -13.94 10.33 3.48
CA ASN A 68 -14.00 11.75 3.83
C ASN A 68 -12.62 12.40 4.06
N ILE A 69 -11.53 11.61 4.16
CA ILE A 69 -10.17 12.13 4.38
C ILE A 69 -9.31 12.14 3.11
N PHE A 70 -9.73 11.51 2.01
CA PHE A 70 -9.04 11.57 0.73
C PHE A 70 -9.87 12.21 -0.37
N LYS A 71 -9.20 12.81 -1.35
CA LYS A 71 -9.83 13.36 -2.54
C LYS A 71 -9.98 12.26 -3.58
N ALA A 72 -11.22 11.93 -3.97
CA ALA A 72 -11.53 10.97 -5.02
C ALA A 72 -12.49 11.57 -6.06
N ASP A 73 -12.47 10.98 -7.26
CA ASP A 73 -13.34 11.29 -8.39
C ASP A 73 -14.54 10.33 -8.49
N PHE A 74 -14.54 9.22 -7.73
CA PHE A 74 -15.69 8.35 -7.52
C PHE A 74 -16.50 8.77 -6.29
N GLY A 75 -17.80 8.47 -6.31
CA GLY A 75 -18.73 8.77 -5.20
C GLY A 75 -18.65 7.77 -4.04
N LEU A 76 -19.16 8.18 -2.87
CA LEU A 76 -19.21 7.32 -1.67
C LEU A 76 -19.95 5.99 -1.91
N ILE A 77 -21.04 5.99 -2.68
CA ILE A 77 -21.80 4.76 -2.97
C ILE A 77 -20.89 3.73 -3.67
N PHE A 78 -20.12 4.17 -4.66
CA PHE A 78 -19.16 3.32 -5.36
C PHE A 78 -18.10 2.75 -4.40
N ALA A 79 -17.57 3.56 -3.49
CA ALA A 79 -16.63 3.10 -2.48
C ALA A 79 -17.22 2.02 -1.56
N LEU A 80 -18.49 2.17 -1.18
CA LEU A 80 -19.20 1.23 -0.32
C LEU A 80 -19.53 -0.09 -1.04
N ASP A 81 -19.87 -0.04 -2.33
CA ASP A 81 -20.09 -1.23 -3.15
C ASP A 81 -18.80 -2.06 -3.23
N TYR A 82 -17.65 -1.41 -3.44
CA TYR A 82 -16.34 -2.07 -3.42
C TYR A 82 -15.97 -2.59 -2.03
N ALA A 83 -16.31 -1.87 -0.96
CA ALA A 83 -16.09 -2.35 0.41
C ALA A 83 -16.86 -3.65 0.68
N GLN A 84 -18.12 -3.76 0.24
CA GLN A 84 -18.90 -5.00 0.30
C GLN A 84 -18.25 -6.11 -0.52
N TYR A 85 -17.91 -5.80 -1.78
CA TYR A 85 -17.26 -6.76 -2.67
C TYR A 85 -16.00 -7.36 -2.05
N PHE A 86 -15.11 -6.53 -1.50
CA PHE A 86 -13.88 -6.99 -0.87
C PHE A 86 -14.10 -7.73 0.45
N TYR A 87 -15.13 -7.38 1.21
CA TYR A 87 -15.50 -8.07 2.45
C TYR A 87 -15.89 -9.53 2.18
N ASP A 88 -16.62 -9.77 1.08
CA ASP A 88 -17.10 -11.10 0.70
C ASP A 88 -16.02 -11.99 0.05
N LEU A 89 -14.87 -11.40 -0.33
CA LEU A 89 -13.79 -12.12 -1.01
C LEU A 89 -12.76 -12.71 -0.06
N ASN A 90 -12.07 -13.75 -0.53
CA ASN A 90 -10.87 -14.25 0.12
C ASN A 90 -9.67 -13.34 -0.20
N VAL A 91 -9.32 -12.54 0.80
CA VAL A 91 -8.28 -11.52 0.76
C VAL A 91 -6.92 -12.03 0.28
N ILE A 92 -6.53 -13.25 0.69
CA ILE A 92 -5.28 -13.89 0.28
C ILE A 92 -5.19 -14.05 -1.25
N ASP A 93 -6.33 -14.13 -1.94
CA ASP A 93 -6.37 -14.29 -3.39
C ASP A 93 -6.24 -12.95 -4.13
N ILE A 94 -6.37 -11.81 -3.44
CA ILE A 94 -6.46 -10.47 -4.04
C ILE A 94 -5.30 -9.57 -3.59
N LEU A 95 -5.19 -9.32 -2.29
CA LEU A 95 -4.16 -8.45 -1.70
C LEU A 95 -3.12 -9.32 -0.99
N ASN A 96 -2.31 -9.99 -1.79
CA ASN A 96 -1.09 -10.62 -1.33
C ASN A 96 0.11 -9.91 -1.97
N SER A 97 1.29 -10.02 -1.35
CA SER A 97 2.50 -9.36 -1.85
C SER A 97 2.96 -9.86 -3.23
N LYS A 98 2.45 -11.01 -3.71
CA LYS A 98 2.72 -11.53 -5.06
C LYS A 98 1.84 -10.88 -6.13
N ASN A 99 0.66 -10.38 -5.74
CA ASN A 99 -0.27 -9.64 -6.58
C ASN A 99 -0.03 -8.11 -6.51
N MET A 100 1.11 -7.69 -5.98
CA MET A 100 1.54 -6.30 -5.94
C MET A 100 2.92 -6.21 -6.58
N VAL A 101 3.05 -5.43 -7.64
CA VAL A 101 4.31 -5.33 -8.40
C VAL A 101 4.88 -3.92 -8.30
N THR A 102 6.20 -3.83 -8.17
CA THR A 102 6.94 -2.58 -8.35
C THR A 102 7.50 -2.57 -9.75
N ILE A 103 7.26 -1.50 -10.53
CA ILE A 103 7.83 -1.37 -11.86
C ILE A 103 9.36 -1.45 -11.76
N PRO A 104 10.00 -2.39 -12.48
CA PRO A 104 11.46 -2.51 -12.51
C PRO A 104 12.09 -1.19 -12.90
N SER A 105 13.05 -0.76 -12.11
CA SER A 105 13.69 0.53 -12.32
C SER A 105 15.08 0.58 -11.70
N TYR A 106 15.90 1.46 -12.23
CA TYR A 106 17.33 1.54 -11.96
C TYR A 106 17.73 3.00 -11.70
N GLY A 107 18.64 3.20 -10.76
CA GLY A 107 19.18 4.52 -10.48
C GLY A 107 20.12 4.97 -11.59
N GLU A 108 19.83 6.12 -12.21
CA GLU A 108 20.69 6.76 -13.20
C GLU A 108 20.99 8.20 -12.76
N LYS A 109 22.25 8.61 -12.86
CA LYS A 109 22.66 9.97 -12.50
C LYS A 109 22.77 10.80 -13.78
N ILE A 110 21.91 11.81 -13.93
CA ILE A 110 21.89 12.74 -15.07
C ILE A 110 22.12 14.14 -14.51
N ASP A 111 23.16 14.82 -14.98
CA ASP A 111 23.56 16.16 -14.50
C ASP A 111 23.66 16.24 -12.97
N GLU A 112 24.35 15.28 -12.36
CA GLU A 112 24.52 15.13 -10.91
C GLU A 112 23.24 14.80 -10.10
N ILE A 113 22.08 14.72 -10.74
CA ILE A 113 20.79 14.41 -10.10
C ILE A 113 20.46 12.92 -10.30
N TRP A 114 20.01 12.27 -9.23
CA TRP A 114 19.55 10.87 -9.29
C TRP A 114 18.13 10.79 -9.84
N TYR A 115 17.97 10.00 -10.89
CA TYR A 115 16.69 9.62 -11.49
C TYR A 115 16.47 8.12 -11.31
N GLN A 116 15.19 7.75 -11.18
CA GLN A 116 14.77 6.36 -11.23
C GLN A 116 14.26 6.08 -12.65
N LYS A 117 15.10 5.45 -13.48
CA LYS A 117 14.76 5.12 -14.85
C LYS A 117 14.10 3.75 -14.93
N TRP A 118 13.08 3.63 -15.77
CA TRP A 118 12.38 2.40 -16.05
C TRP A 118 12.27 2.22 -17.56
N ASP A 119 12.09 0.98 -17.99
CA ASP A 119 11.90 0.61 -19.39
C ASP A 119 10.43 0.28 -19.65
N ILE A 120 9.90 0.74 -20.79
CA ILE A 120 8.48 0.58 -21.12
C ILE A 120 8.10 -0.87 -21.42
N ASP A 121 9.00 -1.65 -22.02
CA ASP A 121 8.74 -3.05 -22.33
C ASP A 121 8.80 -3.90 -21.05
N GLU A 122 9.73 -3.60 -20.13
CA GLU A 122 9.77 -4.21 -18.80
C GLU A 122 8.49 -3.88 -17.98
N ALA A 123 8.04 -2.63 -18.03
CA ALA A 123 6.81 -2.19 -17.37
C ALA A 123 5.57 -2.88 -17.96
N HIS A 124 5.45 -2.94 -19.30
CA HIS A 124 4.34 -3.64 -19.94
C HIS A 124 4.34 -5.12 -19.58
N LYS A 125 5.51 -5.76 -19.59
CA LYS A 125 5.62 -7.17 -19.23
C LYS A 125 5.11 -7.43 -17.82
N ILE A 126 5.60 -6.71 -16.82
CA ILE A 126 5.22 -6.97 -15.42
C ILE A 126 3.74 -6.66 -15.15
N VAL A 127 3.19 -5.65 -15.82
CA VAL A 127 1.76 -5.32 -15.71
C VAL A 127 0.90 -6.41 -16.36
N ASN A 128 1.29 -6.89 -17.55
CA ASN A 128 0.59 -7.98 -18.21
C ASN A 128 0.65 -9.28 -17.39
N ASP A 129 1.80 -9.60 -16.82
CA ASP A 129 1.99 -10.78 -15.97
C ASP A 129 1.13 -10.70 -14.69
N LEU A 130 0.89 -9.49 -14.16
CA LEU A 130 0.01 -9.28 -13.00
C LEU A 130 -1.48 -9.53 -13.31
N PHE A 131 -1.91 -9.29 -14.55
CA PHE A 131 -3.31 -9.42 -14.97
C PHE A 131 -3.64 -10.78 -15.63
N GLN A 132 -2.68 -11.70 -15.73
CA GLN A 132 -2.88 -13.08 -16.19
C GLN A 132 -3.24 -14.01 -15.04
#